data_AF-A0A3D0VY49-F1
#
_entry.id   AF-A0A3D0VY49-F1
#
_cell.length_a   1.000
_cell.length_b   1.000
_cell.length_c   1.000
_cell.angle_alpha   90.00
_cell.angle_beta   90.00
_cell.angle_gamma   90.00
#
_symmetry.space_group_name_H-M   'P 1'
#
loop_
_entity.id
_entity.type
_entity.pdbx_description
1 polymer ?
#
loop_
_entity_poly.entity_id
_entity_poly.type
_entity_poly.pdbx_seq_one_letter_code
_entity_poly.pdbx_strand_id
1 'polypeptide(L)' 'DSEAEYNNLEVYVSFLRKKLSFVGSRVKIKATRGLGYSLEEEE' A
#
# COMPACT_ATOMS: atom_id res chain seq x y z
N ASP A 1 -22.31 2.15 6.46
CA ASP A 1 -21.39 1.00 6.53
C ASP A 1 -20.14 1.05 5.67
N SER A 2 -19.95 2.03 4.77
CA SER A 2 -18.81 2.05 3.84
C SER A 2 -17.62 2.93 4.22
N GLU A 3 -17.71 3.81 5.23
CA GLU A 3 -16.57 4.64 5.66
C GLU A 3 -15.55 3.88 6.53
N ALA A 4 -16.02 2.90 7.32
CA ALA A 4 -15.15 2.10 8.19
C ALA A 4 -14.25 1.14 7.39
N GLU A 5 -14.70 0.65 6.23
CA GLU A 5 -13.92 -0.23 5.36
C GLU A 5 -12.81 0.51 4.60
N TYR A 6 -13.06 1.74 4.17
CA TYR A 6 -12.08 2.51 3.39
C TYR A 6 -10.82 2.85 4.21
N ASN A 7 -11.01 3.17 5.49
CA ASN A 7 -9.92 3.49 6.40
C ASN A 7 -9.06 2.25 6.73
N ASN A 8 -9.70 1.07 6.86
CA ASN A 8 -8.97 -0.17 7.13
C ASN A 8 -8.01 -0.55 5.99
N LEU A 9 -8.42 -0.38 4.73
CA LEU A 9 -7.54 -0.67 3.59
C LEU A 9 -6.25 0.16 3.63
N GLU A 10 -6.35 1.45 3.93
CA GLU A 10 -5.20 2.34 4.00
C GLU A 10 -4.26 1.98 5.16
N VAL A 11 -4.82 1.54 6.29
CA VAL A 11 -4.07 0.99 7.43
C VAL A 11 -3.31 -0.29 7.03
N TYR A 12 -3.96 -1.24 6.37
CA TYR A 12 -3.32 -2.48 5.93
C TYR A 12 -2.24 -2.24 4.88
N VAL A 13 -2.50 -1.35 3.90
CA VAL A 13 -1.49 -0.95 2.91
C VAL A 13 -0.29 -0.29 3.59
N SER A 14 -0.52 0.52 4.62
CA SER A 14 0.55 1.13 5.41
C SER A 14 1.39 0.09 6.17
N PHE A 15 0.77 -0.94 6.75
CA PHE A 15 1.49 -2.04 7.37
C PHE A 15 2.30 -2.86 6.36
N LEU A 16 1.73 -3.12 5.17
CA LEU A 16 2.43 -3.87 4.13
C LEU A 16 3.65 -3.10 3.60
N ARG A 17 3.53 -1.79 3.39
CA ARG A 17 4.65 -0.90 3.05
C ARG A 17 5.78 -0.98 4.08
N LYS A 18 5.44 -0.92 5.37
CA LYS A 18 6.43 -1.06 6.46
C LYS A 18 7.13 -2.42 6.43
N LYS A 19 6.40 -3.51 6.19
CA LYS A 19 6.98 -4.86 6.10
C LYS A 19 7.88 -5.02 4.88
N LEU A 20 7.48 -4.52 3.71
CA LEU A 20 8.30 -4.55 2.49
C LEU A 20 9.61 -3.78 2.68
N SER A 21 9.55 -2.61 3.31
CA SER A 21 10.74 -1.84 3.67
C SER A 21 11.62 -2.57 4.69
N PHE A 22 11.02 -3.21 5.70
CA PHE A 22 11.76 -3.97 6.72
C PHE A 22 12.57 -5.14 6.14
N VAL A 23 12.03 -5.84 5.13
CA VAL A 23 12.76 -6.95 4.47
C VAL A 23 13.72 -6.47 3.37
N GLY A 24 13.87 -5.16 3.15
CA GLY A 24 14.70 -4.61 2.10
C GLY A 24 14.19 -4.91 0.68
N SER A 25 12.87 -5.07 0.51
CA SER A 25 12.29 -5.29 -0.81
C SER A 25 12.48 -4.07 -1.70
N ARG A 26 12.87 -4.30 -2.97
CA ARG A 26 12.90 -3.28 -4.02
C ARG A 26 11.50 -2.90 -4.53
N VAL A 27 10.49 -3.69 -4.18
CA VAL A 27 9.10 -3.47 -4.59
C VAL A 27 8.40 -2.51 -3.63
N LYS A 28 7.74 -1.48 -4.18
CA LYS A 28 6.94 -0.49 -3.47
C LYS A 28 5.47 -0.54 -3.89
N ILE A 29 4.59 -0.19 -2.95
CA ILE A 29 3.15 -0.04 -3.19
C ILE A 29 2.83 1.42 -3.49
N LYS A 30 2.44 1.73 -4.72
CA LYS A 30 2.02 3.06 -5.15
C LYS A 30 0.50 3.19 -5.13
N ALA A 31 0.01 4.33 -4.67
CA ALA A 31 -1.40 4.67 -4.74
C ALA A 31 -1.63 5.58 -5.94
N THR A 32 -2.57 5.21 -6.81
CA THR A 32 -2.98 6.00 -7.97
C THR A 32 -4.41 6.47 -7.76
N ARG A 33 -4.58 7.80 -7.72
CA ARG A 33 -5.87 8.44 -7.43
C ARG A 33 -6.93 7.97 -8.44
N GLY A 34 -8.04 7.44 -7.93
CA GLY A 34 -9.15 6.93 -8.74
C GLY A 34 -8.89 5.57 -9.41
N LEU A 35 -7.73 4.96 -9.20
CA LEU A 35 -7.35 3.67 -9.81
C LEU A 35 -6.96 2.60 -8.79
N GLY A 36 -6.59 2.98 -7.56
CA GLY A 36 -6.25 2.03 -6.49
C GLY A 36 -4.75 1.91 -6.23
N TYR A 37 -4.25 0.69 -6.01
CA TYR A 37 -2.85 0.44 -5.67
C TYR A 37 -2.15 -0.46 -6.69
N SER A 38 -0.87 -0.17 -6.97
CA SER A 38 0.00 -0.98 -7.82
C SER A 38 1.31 -1.32 -7.11
N LEU A 39 1.96 -2.40 -7.54
CA LEU A 39 3.33 -2.76 -7.15
C LEU A 39 4.30 -2.30 -8.24
N GLU A 40 5.34 -1.57 -7.85
CA GLU A 40 6.38 -1.07 -8.75
C GLU A 40 7.76 -1.41 -8.15
N GLU A 41 8.74 -1.77 -8.97
CA GLU A 41 10.14 -1.85 -8.53
C GLU A 41 10.76 -0.44 -8.51
N GLU A 42 11.56 -0.13 -7.49
CA GLU A 42 12.44 1.04 -7.55
C GLU A 42 13.55 0.81 -8.58
N GLU A 43 13.67 1.75 -9.51
CA GLU A 43 14.82 1.86 -10.43
C GLU A 43 16.15 2.05 -9.68
#